data_AF-A0A182E4R9-F1
#
_entry.id   AF-A0A182E4R9-F1
#
_cell.length_a   1.000
_cell.length_b   1.000
_cell.length_c   1.000
_cell.angle_alpha   90.00
_cell.angle_beta   90.00
_cell.angle_gamma   90.00
#
_symmetry.space_group_name_H-M   'P 1'
#
loop_
_entity.id
_entity.type
_entity.pdbx_description
1 polymer ?
#
loop_
_entity_poly.entity_id
_entity_poly.type
_entity_poly.pdbx_seq_one_letter_code
_entity_poly.pdbx_strand_id
1 'polypeptide(L)'
;MTSSSEQFSTSIIFNDQQRDLIHHVAFDFHGRRIATSSSDMMVCVWDLSPDGSWVKSASWKSHGGPVWKVIWAHPEFGQILATCSFDRSVTIWEETVRHPVETITRNNIHNGQKQQQARWKRCCQLVDSRHNVTDIKFSPRHLGLMLATVSSQGILRVYEAPDIMNLSMWSLNQDIAVFRYRCSCLSWSTHRLTKPLIAVGSDDAHTTGKRVAVYEYHDNLRKWQLLNTPSLKVTEPVTDIAFAPPAGRSYHLLAVGSKDICIFKLSETGKTNGFNVDLIERGGPTEYEITQLEALENPSCSPVQIWRLSWNITGTILTTGSSDGYVRLWKENLLKKWSLVATLKSTEDYKPSDDDPKATTSISSLTKENHEKFNLEIGDNLSIKMEDYETLTTNWLKWDNNDESRAEIEELWNKKDVEALKSRMCGKLSFGTAGVRTKMEAGFCRLNDLTILMLTNGFATHLKNTCNGQSNSVAIGYDGRHNSERWAKLAANVFVRNGIKVYLFSKCCPTPLVSYATIRFNCDAGLMITASHNPKQDNGYKAYWTNGAQILAPHDSQICRLAYENMKPKPEYWDISELSTHPLLHSADCIMEKYFIEELFLCHYK
;
A
#
# COMPACT_ATOMS: atom_id res chain seq x y z
N MET A 1 -16.23 -6.19 -31.23
CA MET A 1 -16.57 -6.76 -29.91
C MET A 1 -15.41 -6.48 -28.96
N THR A 2 -15.42 -5.31 -28.32
CA THR A 2 -14.43 -4.91 -27.32
C THR A 2 -15.15 -4.82 -25.98
N SER A 3 -15.10 -5.90 -25.19
CA SER A 3 -15.49 -5.83 -23.80
C SER A 3 -14.43 -5.04 -23.04
N SER A 4 -14.68 -3.77 -22.79
CA SER A 4 -13.87 -2.93 -21.92
C SER A 4 -14.02 -3.42 -20.49
N SER A 5 -13.17 -4.36 -20.09
CA SER A 5 -12.88 -4.59 -18.67
C SER A 5 -12.19 -3.33 -18.16
N GLU A 6 -12.87 -2.51 -17.36
CA GLU A 6 -12.25 -1.39 -16.65
C GLU A 6 -11.30 -1.97 -15.58
N GLN A 7 -10.09 -2.37 -15.99
CA GLN A 7 -9.03 -2.85 -15.10
C GLN A 7 -8.44 -1.72 -14.23
N PHE A 8 -8.70 -0.46 -14.61
CA PHE A 8 -8.18 0.72 -13.95
C PHE A 8 -9.30 1.76 -13.83
N SER A 9 -9.51 2.29 -12.63
CA SER A 9 -10.44 3.37 -12.36
C SER A 9 -9.69 4.59 -11.83
N THR A 10 -10.17 5.78 -12.18
CA THR A 10 -9.66 7.06 -11.67
C THR A 10 -10.69 7.63 -10.71
N SER A 11 -10.25 8.16 -9.58
CA SER A 11 -11.11 8.87 -8.63
C SER A 11 -10.44 10.17 -8.20
N ILE A 12 -11.25 11.21 -7.99
CA ILE A 12 -10.80 12.48 -7.43
C ILE A 12 -10.66 12.29 -5.91
N ILE A 13 -9.48 12.57 -5.38
CA ILE A 13 -9.14 12.33 -3.97
C ILE A 13 -9.51 13.54 -3.09
N PHE A 14 -9.19 14.75 -3.53
CA PHE A 14 -9.53 16.00 -2.83
C PHE A 14 -9.56 17.16 -3.84
N ASN A 15 -10.42 18.18 -3.65
CA ASN A 15 -10.58 19.28 -4.61
C ASN A 15 -10.40 20.71 -4.05
N ASP A 16 -10.11 20.98 -2.77
CA ASP A 16 -10.43 22.35 -2.31
C ASP A 16 -9.69 22.92 -1.10
N GLN A 17 -8.39 22.66 -0.89
CA GLN A 17 -7.73 23.24 0.32
C GLN A 17 -6.27 23.70 0.22
N GLN A 18 -5.57 23.53 -0.90
CA GLN A 18 -4.27 24.19 -1.11
C GLN A 18 -4.46 25.31 -2.11
N ARG A 19 -3.99 26.52 -1.76
CA ARG A 19 -4.33 27.75 -2.50
C ARG A 19 -3.52 27.91 -3.79
N ASP A 20 -2.57 27.01 -4.02
CA ASP A 20 -1.59 27.09 -5.09
C ASP A 20 -1.16 25.68 -5.54
N LEU A 21 -0.38 25.61 -6.62
CA LEU A 21 0.03 24.39 -7.30
C LEU A 21 0.63 23.34 -6.35
N ILE A 22 0.16 22.11 -6.48
CA ILE A 22 0.73 20.95 -5.77
C ILE A 22 1.93 20.44 -6.58
N HIS A 23 3.10 20.42 -5.94
CA HIS A 23 4.34 19.96 -6.58
C HIS A 23 4.59 18.48 -6.38
N HIS A 24 4.25 17.90 -5.23
CA HIS A 24 4.53 16.51 -4.95
C HIS A 24 3.46 15.86 -4.09
N VAL A 25 3.27 14.56 -4.35
CA VAL A 25 2.38 13.67 -3.61
C VAL A 25 3.19 12.42 -3.29
N ALA A 26 3.18 11.99 -2.03
CA ALA A 26 3.87 10.79 -1.59
C ALA A 26 2.95 9.95 -0.69
N PHE A 27 2.83 8.67 -1.03
CA PHE A 27 2.21 7.68 -0.15
C PHE A 27 3.17 7.30 0.97
N ASP A 28 2.59 6.99 2.13
CA ASP A 28 3.31 6.29 3.18
C ASP A 28 3.64 4.84 2.74
N PHE A 29 4.43 4.15 3.56
CA PHE A 29 4.85 2.78 3.26
C PHE A 29 3.67 1.81 3.11
N HIS A 30 2.55 2.05 3.81
CA HIS A 30 1.38 1.18 3.78
C HIS A 30 0.32 1.56 2.73
N GLY A 31 0.48 2.69 2.04
CA GLY A 31 -0.50 3.21 1.08
C GLY A 31 -1.80 3.70 1.71
N ARG A 32 -1.80 3.97 3.03
CA ARG A 32 -2.97 4.43 3.79
C ARG A 32 -2.93 5.92 4.10
N ARG A 33 -1.79 6.57 3.88
CA ARG A 33 -1.61 8.00 4.09
C ARG A 33 -0.98 8.63 2.87
N ILE A 34 -1.37 9.87 2.61
CA ILE A 34 -0.81 10.70 1.55
C ILE A 34 -0.27 11.98 2.19
N ALA A 35 0.93 12.38 1.79
CA ALA A 35 1.46 13.71 2.05
C ALA A 35 1.51 14.52 0.75
N THR A 36 1.08 15.78 0.80
CA THR A 36 1.12 16.72 -0.34
C THR A 36 1.96 17.95 -0.01
N SER A 37 2.69 18.45 -1.00
CA SER A 37 3.48 19.69 -0.91
C SER A 37 3.08 20.68 -1.99
N SER A 38 2.98 21.96 -1.64
CA SER A 38 2.48 23.01 -2.55
C SER A 38 3.36 24.27 -2.55
N SER A 39 3.19 25.09 -3.60
CA SER A 39 3.72 26.46 -3.72
C SER A 39 3.29 27.36 -2.57
N ASP A 40 2.12 27.11 -1.95
CA ASP A 40 1.57 27.90 -0.85
C ASP A 40 2.33 27.73 0.49
N MET A 41 3.48 27.05 0.47
CA MET A 41 4.36 26.76 1.60
C MET A 41 3.77 25.73 2.59
N MET A 42 2.62 25.14 2.26
CA MET A 42 1.92 24.19 3.12
C MET A 42 2.28 22.76 2.78
N VAL A 43 2.30 21.94 3.83
CA VAL A 43 2.27 20.48 3.73
C VAL A 43 0.96 20.01 4.34
N CYS A 44 0.28 19.11 3.64
CA CYS A 44 -0.92 18.46 4.14
C CYS A 44 -0.69 16.95 4.23
N VAL A 45 -1.27 16.33 5.25
CA VAL A 45 -1.32 14.87 5.40
C VAL A 45 -2.78 14.45 5.39
N TRP A 46 -3.05 13.36 4.69
CA TRP A 46 -4.37 12.80 4.45
C TRP A 46 -4.34 11.33 4.85
N ASP A 47 -5.35 10.90 5.58
CA ASP A 47 -5.53 9.54 6.03
C ASP A 47 -6.69 8.91 5.26
N LEU A 48 -6.49 7.66 4.80
CA LEU A 48 -7.52 6.87 4.15
C LEU A 48 -8.46 6.31 5.23
N SER A 49 -9.71 6.76 5.18
CA SER A 49 -10.76 6.28 6.07
C SER A 49 -11.23 4.88 5.66
N PRO A 50 -11.80 4.08 6.60
CA PRO A 50 -12.24 2.71 6.30
C PRO A 50 -13.34 2.60 5.22
N ASP A 51 -14.05 3.70 4.97
CA ASP A 51 -15.06 3.85 3.92
C ASP A 51 -14.45 4.09 2.52
N GLY A 52 -13.12 4.21 2.42
CA GLY A 52 -12.40 4.50 1.18
C GLY A 52 -12.26 5.99 0.87
N SER A 53 -12.77 6.89 1.72
CA SER A 53 -12.63 8.34 1.55
C SER A 53 -11.30 8.84 2.14
N TRP A 54 -10.72 9.88 1.53
CA TRP A 54 -9.50 10.51 2.04
C TRP A 54 -9.86 11.72 2.89
N VAL A 55 -9.39 11.72 4.13
CA VAL A 55 -9.66 12.80 5.11
C VAL A 55 -8.36 13.48 5.49
N LYS A 56 -8.35 14.81 5.49
CA LYS A 56 -7.18 15.59 5.91
C LYS A 56 -6.93 15.42 7.41
N SER A 57 -5.79 14.82 7.78
CA SER A 57 -5.39 14.60 9.17
C SER A 57 -4.55 15.75 9.73
N ALA A 58 -3.75 16.41 8.88
CA ALA A 58 -2.95 17.56 9.29
C ALA A 58 -2.71 18.54 8.13
N SER A 59 -2.51 19.82 8.47
CA SER A 59 -2.03 20.84 7.54
C SER A 59 -1.27 21.91 8.30
N TRP A 60 -0.07 22.25 7.83
CA TRP A 60 0.76 23.27 8.47
C TRP A 60 1.67 23.96 7.48
N LYS A 61 2.09 25.18 7.84
CA LYS A 61 3.13 25.92 7.10
C LYS A 61 4.48 25.31 7.44
N SER A 62 5.16 24.81 6.42
CA SER A 62 6.39 24.04 6.59
C SER A 62 7.65 24.86 6.34
N HIS A 63 7.62 25.75 5.34
CA HIS A 63 8.78 26.46 4.81
C HIS A 63 8.53 27.96 4.60
N GLY A 64 9.60 28.70 4.30
CA GLY A 64 9.54 30.12 3.93
C GLY A 64 9.30 30.38 2.44
N GLY A 65 9.23 29.32 1.63
CA GLY A 65 9.01 29.36 0.19
C GLY A 65 8.31 28.09 -0.32
N PRO A 66 8.04 28.00 -1.63
CA PRO A 66 7.42 26.84 -2.27
C PRO A 66 8.07 25.51 -1.86
N VAL A 67 7.24 24.50 -1.58
CA VAL A 67 7.71 23.17 -1.13
C VAL A 67 7.72 22.21 -2.31
N TRP A 68 8.91 21.89 -2.81
CA TRP A 68 9.09 21.10 -4.02
C TRP A 68 8.75 19.62 -3.84
N LYS A 69 9.17 19.02 -2.72
CA LYS A 69 8.99 17.60 -2.45
C LYS A 69 8.63 17.36 -0.99
N VAL A 70 7.87 16.29 -0.80
CA VAL A 70 7.58 15.66 0.48
C VAL A 70 7.75 14.15 0.33
N ILE A 71 8.41 13.51 1.29
CA ILE A 71 8.68 12.07 1.29
C ILE A 71 8.55 11.48 2.70
N TRP A 72 8.16 10.21 2.77
CA TRP A 72 8.07 9.43 4.01
C TRP A 72 9.35 8.64 4.25
N ALA A 73 9.80 8.59 5.50
CA ALA A 73 10.81 7.63 5.92
C ALA A 73 10.19 6.23 6.04
N HIS A 74 11.04 5.20 6.12
CA HIS A 74 10.56 3.85 6.40
C HIS A 74 9.99 3.79 7.84
N PRO A 75 8.82 3.14 8.07
CA PRO A 75 8.11 3.17 9.35
C PRO A 75 8.88 2.56 10.53
N GLU A 76 9.92 1.76 10.26
CA GLU A 76 10.84 1.25 11.28
C GLU A 76 11.55 2.35 12.07
N PHE A 77 11.73 3.53 11.46
CA PHE A 77 12.32 4.70 12.12
C PHE A 77 11.27 5.60 12.79
N GLY A 78 9.99 5.24 12.73
CA GLY A 78 8.86 6.05 13.18
C GLY A 78 8.14 6.80 12.05
N GLN A 79 7.18 7.64 12.44
CA GLN A 79 6.38 8.45 11.50
C GLN A 79 7.10 9.75 11.17
N ILE A 80 8.01 9.67 10.19
CA ILE A 80 8.90 10.77 9.81
C ILE A 80 8.59 11.22 8.37
N LEU A 81 8.51 12.53 8.18
CA LEU A 81 8.45 13.19 6.89
C LEU A 81 9.69 14.06 6.67
N ALA A 82 10.19 14.11 5.44
CA ALA A 82 11.14 15.13 5.01
C ALA A 82 10.53 15.99 3.90
N THR A 83 10.81 17.28 3.94
CA THR A 83 10.32 18.27 2.97
C THR A 83 11.46 19.13 2.48
N CYS A 84 11.49 19.46 1.19
CA CYS A 84 12.48 20.37 0.62
C CYS A 84 11.82 21.55 -0.09
N SER A 85 12.50 22.69 -0.10
CA SER A 85 11.89 23.94 -0.53
C SER A 85 12.83 24.82 -1.36
N PHE A 86 12.20 25.76 -2.06
CA PHE A 86 12.85 26.91 -2.66
C PHE A 86 13.64 27.76 -1.66
N ASP A 87 13.27 27.73 -0.38
CA ASP A 87 13.95 28.46 0.69
C ASP A 87 15.36 27.94 1.03
N ARG A 88 15.84 26.92 0.28
CA ARG A 88 17.17 26.30 0.36
C ARG A 88 17.35 25.36 1.56
N SER A 89 16.28 25.07 2.29
CA SER A 89 16.32 24.17 3.42
C SER A 89 15.60 22.84 3.16
N VAL A 90 16.00 21.84 3.94
CA VAL A 90 15.28 20.58 4.08
C VAL A 90 14.84 20.46 5.54
N THR A 91 13.57 20.17 5.77
CA THR A 91 13.01 20.08 7.12
C THR A 91 12.57 18.65 7.40
N ILE A 92 12.93 18.15 8.58
CA ILE A 92 12.53 16.83 9.08
C ILE A 92 11.40 17.01 10.09
N TRP A 93 10.33 16.26 9.92
CA TRP A 93 9.13 16.31 10.73
C TRP A 93 8.86 14.94 11.34
N GLU A 94 8.42 14.93 12.59
CA GLU A 94 7.97 13.74 13.30
C GLU A 94 6.51 13.93 13.71
N GLU A 95 5.70 12.90 13.48
CA GLU A 95 4.33 12.89 13.98
C GLU A 95 4.33 12.59 15.48
N THR A 96 3.83 13.54 16.28
CA THR A 96 3.60 13.33 17.70
C THR A 96 2.14 12.96 17.92
N VAL A 97 1.88 11.70 18.24
CA VAL A 97 0.56 11.26 18.72
C VAL A 97 0.49 11.63 20.20
N ARG A 98 -0.36 12.59 20.58
CA ARG A 98 -0.64 12.80 22.01
C ARG A 98 -1.43 11.58 22.52
N HIS A 99 -0.83 10.80 23.41
CA HIS A 99 -1.63 10.04 24.35
C HIS A 99 -2.41 11.04 25.22
N PRO A 100 -3.71 10.81 25.50
CA PRO A 100 -4.45 11.65 26.41
C PRO A 100 -3.81 11.58 27.80
N VAL A 101 -3.06 12.63 28.16
CA VAL A 101 -2.77 12.91 29.57
C VAL A 101 -3.98 13.65 30.07
N GLU A 102 -4.79 13.01 30.93
CA GLU A 102 -5.82 13.68 31.71
C GLU A 102 -5.17 14.82 32.50
N THR A 103 -5.24 16.03 31.95
CA THR A 103 -4.89 17.22 32.70
C THR A 103 -6.12 17.56 33.51
N ILE A 104 -6.12 17.19 34.79
CA ILE A 104 -7.11 17.66 35.76
C ILE A 104 -6.90 19.16 35.95
N THR A 105 -7.48 19.97 35.07
CA THR A 105 -7.68 21.39 35.34
C THR A 105 -8.95 21.53 36.16
N ARG A 106 -8.82 22.05 37.39
CA ARG A 106 -9.94 22.57 38.19
C ARG A 106 -10.58 23.71 37.41
N ASN A 107 -11.61 23.39 36.63
CA ASN A 107 -12.82 24.17 36.35
C ASN A 107 -13.43 23.66 35.04
N ASN A 108 -14.61 23.06 35.18
CA ASN A 108 -15.42 22.57 34.09
C ASN A 108 -15.93 23.72 33.20
N ILE A 109 -16.29 23.30 31.97
CA ILE A 109 -17.02 24.01 30.91
C ILE A 109 -16.05 24.55 29.85
N HIS A 110 -15.85 23.77 28.79
CA HIS A 110 -16.19 24.13 27.40
C HIS A 110 -16.29 22.85 26.55
N ASN A 111 -17.49 22.62 26.01
CA ASN A 111 -17.80 21.57 25.05
C ASN A 111 -17.16 21.90 23.69
N GLY A 112 -16.50 20.90 23.11
CA GLY A 112 -15.96 20.92 21.76
C GLY A 112 -14.94 19.81 21.59
N GLN A 113 -15.39 18.61 21.18
CA GLN A 113 -14.49 17.58 20.68
C GLN A 113 -13.87 18.10 19.37
N LYS A 114 -12.78 18.88 19.47
CA LYS A 114 -11.88 19.07 18.34
C LYS A 114 -11.26 17.70 18.06
N GLN A 115 -11.49 17.16 16.86
CA GLN A 115 -10.69 16.05 16.33
C GLN A 115 -9.23 16.31 16.68
N GLN A 116 -8.59 15.37 17.36
CA GLN A 116 -7.17 15.48 17.69
C GLN A 116 -6.40 15.47 16.37
N GLN A 117 -6.05 16.65 15.87
CA GLN A 117 -5.22 16.77 14.69
C GLN A 117 -3.83 16.23 15.03
N ALA A 118 -3.34 15.29 14.22
CA ALA A 118 -1.98 14.81 14.31
C ALA A 118 -1.02 16.00 14.26
N ARG A 119 -0.21 16.18 15.31
CA ARG A 119 0.72 17.31 15.39
C ARG A 119 2.07 16.88 14.83
N TRP A 120 2.45 17.48 13.72
CA TRP A 120 3.78 17.35 13.15
C TRP A 120 4.75 18.32 13.81
N LYS A 121 5.76 17.77 14.47
CA LYS A 121 6.83 18.54 15.12
C LYS A 121 8.01 18.65 14.17
N ARG A 122 8.54 19.85 13.99
CA ARG A 122 9.82 20.05 13.30
C ARG A 122 10.95 19.54 14.20
N CYS A 123 11.67 18.52 13.76
CA CYS A 123 12.77 17.91 14.51
C CYS A 123 14.11 18.52 14.13
N CYS A 124 14.36 18.71 12.82
CA CYS A 124 15.60 19.26 12.30
C CYS A 124 15.34 20.14 11.08
N GLN A 125 16.20 21.12 10.84
CA GLN A 125 16.22 21.91 9.61
C GLN A 125 17.65 21.97 9.08
N LEU A 126 17.88 21.34 7.92
CA LEU A 126 19.15 21.26 7.21
C LEU A 126 19.26 22.48 6.29
N VAL A 127 20.33 23.27 6.47
CA VAL A 127 20.51 24.57 5.79
C VAL A 127 21.86 24.68 5.07
N ASP A 128 22.57 23.57 4.87
CA ASP A 128 23.89 23.57 4.23
C ASP A 128 23.83 23.99 2.75
N SER A 129 22.68 23.80 2.10
CA SER A 129 22.50 24.20 0.71
C SER A 129 22.42 25.71 0.57
N ARG A 130 23.27 26.27 -0.30
CA ARG A 130 23.25 27.71 -0.65
C ARG A 130 22.18 28.07 -1.68
N HIS A 131 21.56 27.07 -2.30
CA HIS A 131 20.56 27.21 -3.35
C HIS A 131 19.37 26.28 -3.10
N ASN A 132 18.29 26.45 -3.88
CA ASN A 132 17.09 25.65 -3.66
C ASN A 132 17.38 24.16 -3.78
N VAL A 133 16.69 23.38 -2.97
CA VAL A 133 16.81 21.92 -2.94
C VAL A 133 15.70 21.36 -3.81
N THR A 134 16.07 20.76 -4.93
CA THR A 134 15.15 20.36 -6.01
C THR A 134 14.54 18.98 -5.76
N ASP A 135 15.28 18.05 -5.16
CA ASP A 135 14.78 16.72 -4.82
C ASP A 135 15.39 16.15 -3.54
N ILE A 136 14.66 15.27 -2.89
CA ILE A 136 15.05 14.55 -1.66
C ILE A 136 14.57 13.10 -1.71
N LYS A 137 15.38 12.15 -1.21
CA LYS A 137 14.95 10.75 -0.99
C LYS A 137 15.65 10.14 0.21
N PHE A 138 14.89 9.44 1.04
CA PHE A 138 15.44 8.59 2.10
C PHE A 138 16.15 7.38 1.50
N SER A 139 17.19 6.91 2.19
CA SER A 139 17.86 5.66 1.87
C SER A 139 16.95 4.45 2.11
N PRO A 140 17.24 3.31 1.46
CA PRO A 140 16.67 2.03 1.86
C PRO A 140 16.93 1.73 3.34
N ARG A 141 15.95 1.13 4.02
CA ARG A 141 15.98 0.88 5.48
C ARG A 141 17.22 0.15 6.00
N HIS A 142 17.83 -0.70 5.18
CA HIS A 142 19.00 -1.50 5.57
C HIS A 142 20.29 -0.67 5.68
N LEU A 143 20.30 0.57 5.17
CA LEU A 143 21.41 1.51 5.33
C LEU A 143 21.23 2.43 6.53
N GLY A 144 20.19 2.22 7.34
CA GLY A 144 19.80 3.14 8.41
C GLY A 144 19.04 4.35 7.87
N LEU A 145 18.84 5.34 8.76
CA LEU A 145 18.12 6.56 8.46
C LEU A 145 19.07 7.59 7.81
N MET A 146 19.16 7.55 6.49
CA MET A 146 19.91 8.53 5.70
C MET A 146 18.99 9.27 4.73
N LEU A 147 19.38 10.49 4.37
CA LEU A 147 18.65 11.34 3.44
C LEU A 147 19.61 11.90 2.38
N ALA A 148 19.34 11.60 1.11
CA ALA A 148 19.99 12.27 -0.01
C ALA A 148 19.18 13.49 -0.44
N THR A 149 19.88 14.57 -0.77
CA THR A 149 19.30 15.81 -1.26
C THR A 149 20.11 16.28 -2.48
N VAL A 150 19.43 16.86 -3.46
CA VAL A 150 20.10 17.51 -4.59
C VAL A 150 19.63 18.95 -4.73
N SER A 151 20.53 19.81 -5.20
CA SER A 151 20.30 21.25 -5.28
C SER A 151 20.40 21.76 -6.72
N SER A 152 19.89 22.96 -6.94
CA SER A 152 20.04 23.63 -8.23
C SER A 152 21.45 24.13 -8.55
N GLN A 153 22.45 23.81 -7.73
CA GLN A 153 23.88 24.01 -8.03
C GLN A 153 24.58 22.71 -8.48
N GLY A 154 23.82 21.65 -8.73
CA GLY A 154 24.40 20.40 -9.19
C GLY A 154 25.08 19.61 -8.08
N ILE A 155 24.79 19.93 -6.81
CA ILE A 155 25.40 19.28 -5.64
C ILE A 155 24.45 18.24 -5.06
N LEU A 156 24.97 17.03 -4.85
CA LEU A 156 24.37 15.94 -4.07
C LEU A 156 24.93 15.97 -2.64
N ARG A 157 24.05 15.99 -1.65
CA ARG A 157 24.40 15.83 -0.23
C ARG A 157 23.75 14.60 0.34
N VAL A 158 24.49 13.87 1.17
CA VAL A 158 23.97 12.72 1.92
C VAL A 158 24.12 13.01 3.41
N TYR A 159 22.99 12.99 4.10
CA TYR A 159 22.89 13.16 5.54
C TYR A 159 22.58 11.82 6.21
N GLU A 160 23.08 11.63 7.42
CA GLU A 160 22.77 10.46 8.25
C GLU A 160 22.26 10.94 9.61
N ALA A 161 21.23 10.28 10.12
CA ALA A 161 20.81 10.42 11.51
C ALA A 161 21.54 9.35 12.33
N PRO A 162 22.60 9.71 13.08
CA PRO A 162 23.40 8.73 13.82
C PRO A 162 22.61 8.09 14.97
N ASP A 163 21.61 8.79 15.50
CA ASP A 163 20.72 8.31 16.54
C ASP A 163 19.25 8.50 16.10
N ILE A 164 18.57 7.38 15.84
CA ILE A 164 17.17 7.35 15.42
C ILE A 164 16.25 7.87 16.54
N MET A 165 16.68 7.77 17.81
CA MET A 165 15.92 8.30 18.95
C MET A 165 16.01 9.83 19.04
N ASN A 166 17.04 10.44 18.42
CA ASN A 166 17.22 11.88 18.41
C ASN A 166 17.25 12.44 16.98
N LEU A 167 16.06 12.58 16.41
CA LEU A 167 15.85 13.12 15.05
C LEU A 167 16.23 14.59 14.86
N SER A 168 16.69 15.28 15.91
CA SER A 168 17.18 16.65 15.79
C SER A 168 18.62 16.73 15.27
N MET A 169 19.38 15.64 15.40
CA MET A 169 20.78 15.58 14.98
C MET A 169 20.92 14.82 13.66
N TRP A 170 21.47 15.50 12.66
CA TRP A 170 21.77 14.95 11.35
C TRP A 170 23.18 15.36 10.96
N SER A 171 24.04 14.40 10.65
CA SER A 171 25.39 14.66 10.18
C SER A 171 25.43 14.71 8.67
N LEU A 172 26.07 15.74 8.11
CA LEU A 172 26.41 15.77 6.69
C LEU A 172 27.58 14.80 6.45
N ASN A 173 27.31 13.67 5.82
CA ASN A 173 28.33 12.66 5.54
C ASN A 173 29.13 13.00 4.28
N GLN A 174 28.43 13.44 3.23
CA GLN A 174 29.02 13.64 1.90
C GLN A 174 28.42 14.85 1.21
N ASP A 175 29.28 15.63 0.54
CA ASP A 175 28.94 16.79 -0.30
C ASP A 175 29.69 16.66 -1.62
N ILE A 176 28.96 16.37 -2.70
CA ILE A 176 29.50 15.94 -3.99
C ILE A 176 28.98 16.86 -5.08
N ALA A 177 29.90 17.56 -5.76
CA ALA A 177 29.58 18.30 -6.98
C ALA A 177 29.38 17.30 -8.13
N VAL A 178 28.12 17.01 -8.46
CA VAL A 178 27.75 16.05 -9.50
C VAL A 178 27.74 16.70 -10.88
N PHE A 179 27.09 17.85 -10.98
CA PHE A 179 27.00 18.63 -12.22
C PHE A 179 27.45 20.07 -11.95
N ARG A 180 27.84 20.77 -13.01
CA ARG A 180 28.28 22.17 -12.92
C ARG A 180 27.15 23.14 -12.58
N TYR A 181 25.92 22.82 -13.01
CA TYR A 181 24.80 23.74 -12.97
C TYR A 181 23.66 23.21 -12.11
N ARG A 182 22.82 22.28 -12.60
CA ARG A 182 21.57 21.91 -11.93
C ARG A 182 21.45 20.41 -11.76
N CYS A 183 20.98 19.97 -10.59
CA CYS A 183 20.41 18.63 -10.41
C CYS A 183 18.89 18.77 -10.34
N SER A 184 18.16 17.90 -11.04
CA SER A 184 16.70 17.90 -11.10
C SER A 184 16.06 16.83 -10.23
N CYS A 185 16.64 15.63 -10.22
CA CYS A 185 16.03 14.44 -9.64
C CYS A 185 17.09 13.50 -9.07
N LEU A 186 16.68 12.67 -8.10
CA LEU A 186 17.53 11.67 -7.49
C LEU A 186 16.77 10.39 -7.15
N SER A 187 17.45 9.24 -7.20
CA SER A 187 16.90 7.94 -6.80
C SER A 187 17.95 7.04 -6.17
N TRP A 188 17.58 6.39 -5.06
CA TRP A 188 18.35 5.30 -4.47
C TRP A 188 18.03 3.98 -5.14
N SER A 189 19.04 3.12 -5.29
CA SER A 189 18.80 1.70 -5.54
C SER A 189 18.29 1.04 -4.25
N THR A 190 17.24 0.24 -4.37
CA THR A 190 16.65 -0.50 -3.23
C THR A 190 17.19 -1.91 -3.07
N HIS A 191 18.20 -2.28 -3.85
CA HIS A 191 18.83 -3.59 -3.81
C HIS A 191 19.61 -3.79 -2.52
N ARG A 192 19.41 -4.93 -1.84
CA ARG A 192 20.02 -5.23 -0.52
C ARG A 192 21.33 -6.00 -0.61
N LEU A 193 21.55 -6.76 -1.70
CA LEU A 193 22.68 -7.68 -1.84
C LEU A 193 23.86 -7.11 -2.64
N THR A 194 23.76 -5.86 -3.08
CA THR A 194 24.81 -5.15 -3.82
C THR A 194 25.23 -3.92 -3.01
N LYS A 195 26.34 -3.30 -3.40
CA LYS A 195 26.72 -2.02 -2.81
C LYS A 195 25.63 -0.96 -3.06
N PRO A 196 25.47 0.01 -2.15
CA PRO A 196 24.51 1.09 -2.31
C PRO A 196 24.78 1.92 -3.57
N LEU A 197 23.73 2.22 -4.34
CA LEU A 197 23.80 3.09 -5.52
C LEU A 197 22.86 4.29 -5.39
N ILE A 198 23.31 5.45 -5.86
CA ILE A 198 22.50 6.67 -6.03
C ILE A 198 22.61 7.12 -7.48
N ALA A 199 21.47 7.35 -8.15
CA ALA A 199 21.42 7.97 -9.45
C ALA A 199 20.91 9.41 -9.34
N VAL A 200 21.53 10.32 -10.08
CA VAL A 200 21.20 11.75 -10.11
C VAL A 200 21.06 12.22 -11.55
N GLY A 201 20.00 12.96 -11.85
CA GLY A 201 19.73 13.55 -13.16
C GLY A 201 19.85 15.07 -13.18
N SER A 202 20.07 15.63 -14.37
CA SER A 202 20.07 17.07 -14.66
C SER A 202 19.09 17.42 -15.77
N ASP A 203 18.26 18.44 -15.51
CA ASP A 203 17.35 19.08 -16.46
C ASP A 203 18.01 20.25 -17.21
N ASP A 204 19.28 20.56 -16.95
CA ASP A 204 19.93 21.71 -17.56
C ASP A 204 20.20 21.50 -19.06
N ALA A 205 19.56 22.32 -19.88
CA ALA A 205 19.73 22.32 -21.33
C ALA A 205 21.16 22.69 -21.76
N HIS A 206 21.87 23.50 -20.98
CA HIS A 206 23.19 24.03 -21.30
C HIS A 206 24.35 23.09 -20.93
N THR A 207 24.06 21.98 -20.26
CA THR A 207 25.07 20.98 -19.92
C THR A 207 25.52 20.23 -21.18
N THR A 208 26.79 20.43 -21.58
CA THR A 208 27.45 19.78 -22.73
C THR A 208 28.02 18.39 -22.42
N GLY A 209 27.78 17.86 -21.22
CA GLY A 209 28.33 16.60 -20.71
C GLY A 209 27.27 15.57 -20.30
N LYS A 210 27.68 14.63 -19.43
CA LYS A 210 26.78 13.59 -18.89
C LYS A 210 25.61 14.25 -18.14
N ARG A 211 24.38 13.82 -18.42
CA ARG A 211 23.15 14.31 -17.75
C ARG A 211 22.61 13.38 -16.67
N VAL A 212 23.14 12.16 -16.61
CA VAL A 212 22.87 11.20 -15.54
C VAL A 212 24.20 10.75 -14.97
N ALA A 213 24.31 10.76 -13.64
CA ALA A 213 25.44 10.25 -12.90
C ALA A 213 24.95 9.20 -11.91
N VAL A 214 25.68 8.08 -11.80
CA VAL A 214 25.39 7.03 -10.83
C VAL A 214 26.61 6.85 -9.95
N TYR A 215 26.41 6.93 -8.64
CA TYR A 215 27.43 6.80 -7.62
C TYR A 215 27.25 5.49 -6.87
N GLU A 216 28.36 4.81 -6.60
CA GLU A 216 28.45 3.63 -5.72
C GLU A 216 29.11 4.02 -4.40
N TYR A 217 28.57 3.53 -3.28
CA TYR A 217 29.20 3.71 -1.98
C TYR A 217 30.33 2.69 -1.78
N HIS A 218 31.51 3.17 -1.41
CA HIS A 218 32.67 2.34 -1.15
C HIS A 218 32.99 2.29 0.35
N ASP A 219 32.74 1.15 0.99
CA ASP A 219 32.84 0.99 2.45
C ASP A 219 34.25 1.33 3.00
N ASN A 220 35.30 0.83 2.35
CA ASN A 220 36.68 1.06 2.81
C ASN A 220 37.09 2.54 2.80
N LEU A 221 36.57 3.31 1.83
CA LEU A 221 36.88 4.73 1.67
C LEU A 221 35.85 5.63 2.36
N ARG A 222 34.73 5.05 2.80
CA ARG A 222 33.53 5.73 3.30
C ARG A 222 33.08 6.88 2.38
N LYS A 223 33.24 6.70 1.07
CA LYS A 223 33.00 7.72 0.04
C LYS A 223 32.15 7.16 -1.10
N TRP A 224 31.36 8.04 -1.69
CA TRP A 224 30.67 7.77 -2.94
C TRP A 224 31.61 8.03 -4.11
N GLN A 225 31.69 7.07 -5.03
CA GLN A 225 32.48 7.17 -6.25
C GLN A 225 31.58 7.08 -7.46
N LEU A 226 31.87 7.87 -8.49
CA LEU A 226 31.18 7.77 -9.77
C LEU A 226 31.47 6.42 -10.41
N LEU A 227 30.44 5.74 -10.92
CA LEU A 227 30.64 4.47 -11.64
C LEU A 227 31.56 4.67 -12.87
N ASN A 228 32.57 3.80 -12.99
CA ASN A 228 33.63 3.87 -14.01
C ASN A 228 33.22 3.32 -15.40
N THR A 229 31.94 3.07 -15.61
CA THR A 229 31.40 2.27 -16.72
C THR A 229 30.81 3.18 -17.81
N PRO A 230 30.56 2.69 -19.05
CA PRO A 230 30.15 3.57 -20.14
C PRO A 230 28.94 4.41 -19.76
N SER A 231 29.02 5.71 -20.05
CA SER A 231 28.02 6.69 -19.66
C SER A 231 26.65 6.32 -20.20
N LEU A 232 25.63 6.41 -19.35
CA LEU A 232 24.22 6.44 -19.74
C LEU A 232 24.07 7.48 -20.87
N LYS A 233 23.77 7.02 -22.08
CA LYS A 233 23.67 7.86 -23.28
C LYS A 233 22.33 8.61 -23.30
N VAL A 234 22.22 9.63 -22.47
CA VAL A 234 21.05 10.53 -22.41
C VAL A 234 21.52 11.94 -22.71
N THR A 235 21.13 12.45 -23.88
CA THR A 235 21.52 13.78 -24.39
C THR A 235 20.50 14.87 -24.04
N GLU A 236 19.25 14.47 -23.81
CA GLU A 236 18.13 15.37 -23.56
C GLU A 236 17.99 15.70 -22.05
N PRO A 237 17.33 16.81 -21.67
CA PRO A 237 17.09 17.17 -20.27
C PRO A 237 16.40 16.04 -19.49
N VAL A 238 16.91 15.71 -18.30
CA VAL A 238 16.36 14.65 -17.46
C VAL A 238 15.42 15.27 -16.44
N THR A 239 14.14 14.93 -16.53
CA THR A 239 13.08 15.46 -15.68
C THR A 239 12.88 14.62 -14.43
N ASP A 240 13.01 13.31 -14.53
CA ASP A 240 12.85 12.39 -13.41
C ASP A 240 13.69 11.11 -13.59
N ILE A 241 14.00 10.45 -12.49
CA ILE A 241 14.78 9.21 -12.48
C ILE A 241 14.30 8.28 -11.38
N ALA A 242 14.19 6.98 -11.67
CA ALA A 242 13.70 6.01 -10.70
C ALA A 242 14.36 4.64 -10.88
N PHE A 243 15.02 4.15 -9.84
CA PHE A 243 15.42 2.76 -9.73
C PHE A 243 14.20 1.88 -9.47
N ALA A 244 14.09 0.77 -10.19
CA ALA A 244 13.08 -0.24 -9.93
C ALA A 244 13.45 -1.07 -8.69
N PRO A 245 12.47 -1.42 -7.84
CA PRO A 245 12.63 -2.50 -6.89
C PRO A 245 13.09 -3.79 -7.60
N PRO A 246 14.12 -4.50 -7.09
CA PRO A 246 14.73 -5.60 -7.84
C PRO A 246 13.85 -6.84 -7.94
N ALA A 247 12.99 -7.11 -6.95
CA ALA A 247 12.02 -8.22 -6.94
C ALA A 247 12.58 -9.57 -7.50
N GLY A 248 13.76 -9.98 -7.03
CA GLY A 248 14.41 -11.24 -7.44
C GLY A 248 15.35 -11.14 -8.65
N ARG A 249 15.49 -9.97 -9.28
CA ARG A 249 16.48 -9.74 -10.33
C ARG A 249 17.90 -9.65 -9.75
N SER A 250 18.87 -10.16 -10.50
CA SER A 250 20.30 -10.04 -10.19
C SER A 250 20.95 -8.74 -10.68
N TYR A 251 20.18 -7.87 -11.32
CA TYR A 251 20.62 -6.62 -11.93
C TYR A 251 19.72 -5.47 -11.47
N HIS A 252 20.24 -4.24 -11.57
CA HIS A 252 19.44 -3.04 -11.33
C HIS A 252 18.75 -2.61 -12.61
N LEU A 253 17.55 -2.08 -12.45
CA LEU A 253 16.80 -1.45 -13.53
C LEU A 253 16.60 0.02 -13.18
N LEU A 254 16.93 0.91 -14.10
CA LEU A 254 16.88 2.35 -13.93
C LEU A 254 16.06 2.96 -15.06
N ALA A 255 14.94 3.60 -14.75
CA ALA A 255 14.18 4.38 -15.70
C ALA A 255 14.62 5.85 -15.62
N VAL A 256 14.87 6.45 -16.77
CA VAL A 256 15.24 7.86 -16.93
C VAL A 256 14.18 8.54 -17.79
N GLY A 257 13.56 9.57 -17.23
CA GLY A 257 12.55 10.38 -17.89
C GLY A 257 13.22 11.56 -18.54
N SER A 258 13.13 11.62 -19.86
CA SER A 258 13.65 12.74 -20.63
C SER A 258 12.61 13.14 -21.68
N LYS A 259 13.03 13.55 -22.88
CA LYS A 259 12.13 13.61 -24.04
C LYS A 259 11.46 12.26 -24.28
N ASP A 260 12.25 11.19 -24.20
CA ASP A 260 11.82 9.80 -24.25
C ASP A 260 12.06 9.10 -22.90
N ILE A 261 11.44 7.93 -22.71
CA ILE A 261 11.70 7.09 -21.53
C ILE A 261 12.82 6.12 -21.88
N CYS A 262 13.96 6.24 -21.21
CA CYS A 262 15.08 5.31 -21.38
C CYS A 262 15.12 4.34 -20.19
N ILE A 263 15.11 3.03 -20.49
CA ILE A 263 15.25 1.99 -19.48
C ILE A 263 16.63 1.38 -19.58
N PHE A 264 17.41 1.48 -18.50
CA PHE A 264 18.76 0.95 -18.41
C PHE A 264 18.82 -0.24 -17.46
N LYS A 265 19.57 -1.25 -17.86
CA LYS A 265 19.94 -2.40 -17.05
C LYS A 265 21.41 -2.27 -16.65
N LEU A 266 21.67 -2.34 -15.35
CA LEU A 266 23.02 -2.30 -14.78
C LEU A 266 23.30 -3.67 -14.15
N SER A 267 24.28 -4.39 -14.69
CA SER A 267 24.67 -5.74 -14.22
C SER A 267 26.12 -5.73 -13.76
N GLU A 268 26.42 -6.27 -12.58
CA GLU A 268 27.80 -6.41 -12.10
C GLU A 268 28.58 -7.38 -13.00
N THR A 269 29.72 -6.96 -13.54
CA THR A 269 30.62 -7.82 -14.31
C THR A 269 31.57 -8.53 -13.34
N GLY A 270 31.45 -9.86 -13.22
CA GLY A 270 32.36 -10.67 -12.39
C GLY A 270 31.72 -11.77 -11.54
N LYS A 271 30.39 -11.85 -11.44
CA LYS A 271 29.70 -13.00 -10.84
C LYS A 271 29.47 -14.11 -11.88
N THR A 272 30.51 -14.89 -12.17
CA THR A 272 30.32 -16.22 -12.76
C THR A 272 29.77 -17.16 -11.69
N ASN A 273 28.86 -18.06 -12.07
CA ASN A 273 28.15 -18.99 -11.18
C ASN A 273 29.11 -19.80 -10.28
N GLY A 274 29.18 -19.45 -9.00
CA GLY A 274 29.95 -20.16 -7.98
C GLY A 274 30.45 -19.19 -6.92
N PHE A 275 30.35 -19.57 -5.65
CA PHE A 275 30.92 -18.81 -4.52
C PHE A 275 32.36 -18.38 -4.83
N ASN A 276 32.60 -17.08 -5.05
CA ASN A 276 33.95 -16.55 -5.16
C ASN A 276 34.35 -15.90 -3.84
N VAL A 277 35.30 -16.55 -3.18
CA VAL A 277 36.00 -16.12 -1.95
C VAL A 277 36.96 -14.95 -2.25
N ASP A 278 37.13 -14.55 -3.51
CA ASP A 278 38.19 -13.62 -3.95
C ASP A 278 37.77 -12.13 -4.07
N LEU A 279 36.55 -11.75 -3.68
CA LEU A 279 36.11 -10.35 -3.76
C LEU A 279 36.67 -9.44 -2.64
N ILE A 280 37.48 -9.99 -1.73
CA ILE A 280 38.11 -9.23 -0.64
C ILE A 280 39.39 -8.49 -1.12
N GLU A 281 39.99 -8.87 -2.25
CA GLU A 281 41.32 -8.34 -2.64
C GLU A 281 41.33 -7.26 -3.73
N ARG A 282 40.22 -7.00 -4.45
CA ARG A 282 40.18 -5.90 -5.43
C ARG A 282 39.58 -4.64 -4.81
N GLY A 283 40.43 -3.78 -4.24
CA GLY A 283 40.06 -2.46 -3.70
C GLY A 283 39.63 -1.41 -4.75
N GLY A 284 39.08 -1.83 -5.89
CA GLY A 284 38.58 -0.96 -6.95
C GLY A 284 37.04 -0.88 -6.96
N PRO A 285 36.45 0.12 -7.64
CA PRO A 285 35.01 0.23 -7.83
C PRO A 285 34.48 -0.98 -8.60
N THR A 286 33.26 -1.42 -8.28
CA THR A 286 32.64 -2.56 -8.96
C THR A 286 32.45 -2.20 -10.43
N GLU A 287 32.84 -3.08 -11.35
CA GLU A 287 32.55 -2.89 -12.76
C GLU A 287 31.10 -3.30 -13.05
N TYR A 288 30.39 -2.45 -13.78
CA TYR A 288 29.01 -2.65 -14.20
C TYR A 288 28.91 -2.60 -15.72
N GLU A 289 28.26 -3.60 -16.31
CA GLU A 289 27.80 -3.52 -17.68
C GLU A 289 26.46 -2.75 -17.71
N ILE A 290 26.45 -1.59 -18.37
CA ILE A 290 25.27 -0.75 -18.54
C ILE A 290 24.74 -0.92 -19.96
N THR A 291 23.57 -1.54 -20.09
CA THR A 291 22.87 -1.71 -21.36
C THR A 291 21.57 -0.92 -21.36
N GLN A 292 21.35 -0.10 -22.38
CA GLN A 292 20.03 0.48 -22.64
C GLN A 292 19.13 -0.62 -23.22
N LEU A 293 18.09 -0.99 -22.49
CA LEU A 293 17.14 -2.03 -22.93
C LEU A 293 16.18 -1.47 -23.97
N GLU A 294 15.63 -0.28 -23.72
CA GLU A 294 14.62 0.31 -24.58
C GLU A 294 14.61 1.84 -24.46
N ALA A 295 14.28 2.49 -25.57
CA ALA A 295 13.82 3.87 -25.60
C ALA A 295 12.35 3.82 -26.00
N LEU A 296 11.45 4.10 -25.06
CA LEU A 296 10.02 4.07 -25.31
C LEU A 296 9.64 5.41 -25.94
N GLU A 297 9.45 5.39 -27.26
CA GLU A 297 8.91 6.53 -27.99
C GLU A 297 7.47 6.78 -27.53
N ASN A 298 7.18 8.04 -27.23
CA ASN A 298 5.84 8.42 -26.82
C ASN A 298 4.90 8.38 -28.05
N PRO A 299 3.77 7.65 -28.02
CA PRO A 299 2.88 7.50 -29.18
C PRO A 299 2.17 8.80 -29.63
N SER A 300 2.41 9.95 -29.00
CA SER A 300 1.80 11.23 -29.32
C SER A 300 2.53 11.97 -30.46
N CYS A 301 1.79 12.50 -31.43
CA CYS A 301 2.33 13.28 -32.56
C CYS A 301 2.95 14.65 -32.20
N SER A 302 2.85 15.09 -30.94
CA SER A 302 3.42 16.36 -30.44
C SER A 302 4.59 16.10 -29.48
N PRO A 303 5.54 17.05 -29.30
CA PRO A 303 6.59 16.91 -28.30
C PRO A 303 5.98 16.92 -26.89
N VAL A 304 5.86 15.74 -26.29
CA VAL A 304 5.29 15.56 -24.94
C VAL A 304 6.44 15.32 -23.96
N GLN A 305 6.53 16.15 -22.94
CA GLN A 305 7.53 16.04 -21.89
C GLN A 305 7.05 15.09 -20.80
N ILE A 306 7.91 14.15 -20.38
CA ILE A 306 7.65 13.30 -19.23
C ILE A 306 8.00 14.09 -17.97
N TRP A 307 7.10 14.12 -16.99
CA TRP A 307 7.31 14.84 -15.74
C TRP A 307 7.57 13.93 -14.55
N ARG A 308 7.02 12.70 -14.58
CA ARG A 308 7.14 11.76 -13.46
C ARG A 308 7.29 10.33 -13.92
N LEU A 309 8.16 9.62 -13.22
CA LEU A 309 8.34 8.18 -13.31
C LEU A 309 8.04 7.54 -11.95
N SER A 310 7.29 6.44 -11.95
CA SER A 310 7.07 5.66 -10.74
C SER A 310 6.99 4.18 -11.04
N TRP A 311 7.74 3.39 -10.28
CA TRP A 311 7.67 1.93 -10.33
C TRP A 311 6.60 1.43 -9.37
N ASN A 312 5.91 0.35 -9.75
CA ASN A 312 5.16 -0.42 -8.77
C ASN A 312 6.10 -1.08 -7.74
N ILE A 313 5.53 -1.59 -6.64
CA ILE A 313 6.31 -2.14 -5.52
C ILE A 313 7.21 -3.33 -5.91
N THR A 314 6.86 -4.06 -6.96
CA THR A 314 7.66 -5.18 -7.51
C THR A 314 8.63 -4.74 -8.62
N GLY A 315 8.61 -3.46 -9.03
CA GLY A 315 9.41 -2.94 -10.14
C GLY A 315 9.12 -3.59 -11.49
N THR A 316 7.94 -4.18 -11.70
CA THR A 316 7.53 -4.86 -12.95
C THR A 316 6.70 -3.98 -13.87
N ILE A 317 6.06 -2.94 -13.34
CA ILE A 317 5.26 -1.97 -14.10
C ILE A 317 5.86 -0.58 -13.86
N LEU A 318 6.14 0.14 -14.94
CA LEU A 318 6.56 1.53 -14.91
C LEU A 318 5.36 2.41 -15.25
N THR A 319 5.09 3.40 -14.41
CA THR A 319 4.05 4.41 -14.64
C THR A 319 4.71 5.73 -15.00
N THR A 320 4.22 6.38 -16.05
CA THR A 320 4.76 7.66 -16.52
C THR A 320 3.66 8.71 -16.60
N GLY A 321 3.90 9.86 -15.97
CA GLY A 321 3.06 11.05 -16.09
C GLY A 321 3.65 12.02 -17.10
N SER A 322 2.84 12.44 -18.06
CA SER A 322 3.27 13.22 -19.23
C SER A 322 2.55 14.58 -19.31
N SER A 323 3.15 15.54 -20.02
CA SER A 323 2.62 16.91 -20.17
C SER A 323 1.31 17.00 -20.95
N ASP A 324 0.93 15.93 -21.65
CA ASP A 324 -0.33 15.80 -22.37
C ASP A 324 -1.52 15.40 -21.47
N GLY A 325 -1.29 15.30 -20.16
CA GLY A 325 -2.32 14.96 -19.18
C GLY A 325 -2.66 13.47 -19.11
N TYR A 326 -1.88 12.62 -19.79
CA TYR A 326 -2.05 11.18 -19.73
C TYR A 326 -1.08 10.53 -18.74
N VAL A 327 -1.56 9.47 -18.09
CA VAL A 327 -0.74 8.56 -17.29
C VAL A 327 -0.66 7.23 -18.03
N ARG A 328 0.55 6.78 -18.34
CA ARG A 328 0.79 5.55 -19.12
C ARG A 328 1.45 4.49 -18.27
N LEU A 329 1.00 3.24 -18.41
CA LEU A 329 1.55 2.08 -17.71
C LEU A 329 2.29 1.20 -18.71
N TRP A 330 3.53 0.89 -18.41
CA TRP A 330 4.43 0.11 -19.26
C TRP A 330 4.83 -1.17 -18.54
N LYS A 331 4.89 -2.28 -19.28
CA LYS A 331 5.29 -3.58 -18.73
C LYS A 331 6.14 -4.34 -19.74
N GLU A 332 7.14 -5.03 -19.21
CA GLU A 332 7.97 -5.96 -19.98
C GLU A 332 7.19 -7.24 -20.31
N ASN A 333 7.14 -7.59 -21.59
CA ASN A 333 6.55 -8.82 -22.09
C ASN A 333 7.53 -10.00 -21.97
N LEU A 334 7.05 -11.23 -22.19
CA LEU A 334 7.88 -12.44 -22.15
C LEU A 334 9.07 -12.42 -23.13
N LEU A 335 8.98 -11.58 -24.19
CA LEU A 335 10.05 -11.35 -25.16
C LEU A 335 11.07 -10.29 -24.71
N LYS A 336 11.05 -9.84 -23.45
CA LYS A 336 11.91 -8.77 -22.90
C LYS A 336 11.79 -7.42 -23.61
N LYS A 337 10.61 -7.14 -24.15
CA LYS A 337 10.24 -5.85 -24.74
C LYS A 337 9.20 -5.18 -23.89
N TRP A 338 9.36 -3.89 -23.65
CA TRP A 338 8.41 -3.05 -22.94
C TRP A 338 7.28 -2.67 -23.87
N SER A 339 6.05 -2.80 -23.36
CA SER A 339 4.86 -2.42 -24.10
C SER A 339 3.91 -1.62 -23.22
N LEU A 340 3.16 -0.72 -23.88
CA LEU A 340 2.11 0.05 -23.25
C LEU A 340 0.94 -0.87 -22.90
N VAL A 341 0.65 -0.99 -21.60
CA VAL A 341 -0.44 -1.81 -21.06
C VAL A 341 -1.73 -1.03 -20.99
N ALA A 342 -1.66 0.20 -20.49
CA ALA A 342 -2.81 1.05 -20.29
C ALA A 342 -2.44 2.53 -20.38
N THR A 343 -3.39 3.32 -20.85
CA THR A 343 -3.33 4.78 -20.84
C THR A 343 -4.53 5.27 -20.05
N LEU A 344 -4.26 5.96 -18.95
CA LEU A 344 -5.27 6.61 -18.12
C LEU A 344 -5.36 8.07 -18.55
N LYS A 345 -6.60 8.53 -18.74
CA LYS A 345 -6.94 9.94 -18.99
C LYS A 345 -7.83 10.41 -17.85
N SER A 346 -7.72 11.69 -17.49
CA SER A 346 -8.74 12.32 -16.66
C SER A 346 -10.09 12.27 -17.39
N THR A 347 -11.09 11.64 -16.77
CA THR A 347 -12.47 11.62 -17.24
C THR A 347 -13.13 12.93 -16.85
N GLU A 348 -12.82 14.02 -17.57
CA GLU A 348 -13.66 15.23 -17.67
C GLU A 348 -12.98 16.24 -18.60
N ASP A 349 -13.70 16.68 -19.62
CA ASP A 349 -13.40 17.92 -20.35
C ASP A 349 -13.66 19.09 -19.40
N TYR A 350 -12.71 19.40 -18.51
CA TYR A 350 -12.75 20.66 -17.77
C TYR A 350 -12.43 21.80 -18.74
N LYS A 351 -13.47 22.36 -19.35
CA LYS A 351 -13.43 23.72 -19.91
C LYS A 351 -13.97 24.65 -18.83
N PRO A 352 -13.16 25.57 -18.27
CA PRO A 352 -13.74 26.60 -17.43
C PRO A 352 -14.70 27.42 -18.29
N SER A 353 -15.98 27.40 -17.98
CA SER A 353 -16.95 28.32 -18.58
C SER A 353 -16.67 29.71 -18.03
N ASP A 354 -16.59 30.71 -18.92
CA ASP A 354 -16.34 32.11 -18.55
C ASP A 354 -17.39 32.70 -17.58
N ASP A 355 -18.51 32.01 -17.34
CA ASP A 355 -19.59 32.41 -16.43
C ASP A 355 -19.57 31.74 -15.04
N ASP A 356 -18.51 31.01 -14.68
CA ASP A 356 -18.39 30.40 -13.34
C ASP A 356 -17.65 31.35 -12.37
N PRO A 357 -18.27 31.85 -11.28
CA PRO A 357 -17.63 32.77 -10.33
C PRO A 357 -16.48 32.12 -9.51
N LYS A 358 -16.13 30.87 -9.81
CA LYS A 358 -15.00 30.11 -9.24
C LYS A 358 -13.89 29.79 -10.25
N ALA A 359 -13.91 30.38 -11.45
CA ALA A 359 -12.81 30.26 -12.41
C ALA A 359 -11.59 31.11 -11.97
N THR A 360 -10.53 30.45 -11.49
CA THR A 360 -9.26 31.11 -11.16
C THR A 360 -8.67 31.77 -12.41
N THR A 361 -8.68 33.10 -12.40
CA THR A 361 -8.08 33.96 -13.41
C THR A 361 -6.56 33.86 -13.34
N SER A 362 -5.92 33.82 -14.51
CA SER A 362 -4.48 33.82 -14.73
C SER A 362 -3.75 34.89 -13.91
N ILE A 363 -2.60 34.52 -13.33
CA ILE A 363 -1.73 35.36 -12.51
C ILE A 363 -1.14 36.50 -13.36
N SER A 364 -1.84 37.62 -13.44
CA SER A 364 -1.27 38.93 -13.81
C SER A 364 -2.01 40.13 -13.24
N SER A 365 -3.06 39.93 -12.44
CA SER A 365 -3.77 41.05 -11.80
C SER A 365 -4.34 40.60 -10.46
N LEU A 366 -4.15 41.47 -9.45
CA LEU A 366 -4.80 41.54 -8.12
C LEU A 366 -3.79 41.64 -6.96
N THR A 367 -3.18 42.82 -6.90
CA THR A 367 -2.96 43.52 -5.63
C THR A 367 -4.30 43.88 -4.99
N LYS A 368 -4.39 43.68 -3.66
CA LYS A 368 -5.37 44.25 -2.71
C LYS A 368 -6.83 44.30 -3.18
N GLU A 369 -7.66 43.39 -2.67
CA GLU A 369 -8.93 43.69 -1.97
C GLU A 369 -9.68 42.41 -1.63
N ASN A 370 -10.58 42.53 -0.64
CA ASN A 370 -11.58 41.56 -0.19
C ASN A 370 -11.18 40.65 0.98
N HIS A 371 -10.88 41.30 2.09
CA HIS A 371 -11.51 40.94 3.37
C HIS A 371 -13.02 41.23 3.28
N GLU A 372 -13.84 40.39 3.92
CA GLU A 372 -15.30 40.54 4.14
C GLU A 372 -16.24 40.07 3.01
N LYS A 373 -16.70 38.80 3.12
CA LYS A 373 -18.12 38.37 3.08
C LYS A 373 -18.18 36.85 2.88
N PHE A 374 -18.40 36.10 3.96
CA PHE A 374 -18.96 34.75 3.87
C PHE A 374 -19.62 34.37 5.20
N ASN A 375 -20.93 34.54 5.26
CA ASN A 375 -21.84 33.84 6.16
C ASN A 375 -23.21 33.86 5.49
N LEU A 376 -23.88 32.70 5.53
CA LEU A 376 -25.25 32.36 5.14
C LEU A 376 -25.39 31.43 3.91
N GLU A 377 -26.18 30.37 4.17
CA GLU A 377 -26.86 29.44 3.26
C GLU A 377 -26.12 28.14 2.90
N ILE A 378 -26.25 27.13 3.78
CA ILE A 378 -26.32 25.72 3.39
C ILE A 378 -27.76 25.28 3.61
N GLY A 379 -28.44 24.93 2.52
CA GLY A 379 -29.70 24.21 2.50
C GLY A 379 -29.47 22.72 2.29
N ASP A 380 -30.15 21.92 3.10
CA ASP A 380 -30.19 20.46 3.08
C ASP A 380 -30.63 19.88 1.72
N ASN A 381 -29.95 18.82 1.25
CA ASN A 381 -30.57 17.51 1.05
C ASN A 381 -29.64 16.44 0.40
N LEU A 382 -29.88 15.19 0.81
CA LEU A 382 -29.31 13.89 0.38
C LEU A 382 -28.01 13.40 1.06
N SER A 383 -28.16 12.88 2.29
CA SER A 383 -27.31 11.82 2.86
C SER A 383 -28.07 10.48 2.86
N ILE A 384 -27.42 9.44 2.33
CA ILE A 384 -27.90 8.05 2.37
C ILE A 384 -27.72 7.53 3.80
N LYS A 385 -28.79 7.03 4.42
CA LYS A 385 -28.84 6.61 5.83
C LYS A 385 -27.85 5.47 6.12
N MET A 386 -26.83 5.72 6.95
CA MET A 386 -26.17 4.67 7.73
C MET A 386 -27.22 4.04 8.67
N GLU A 387 -27.33 2.71 8.69
CA GLU A 387 -28.17 2.01 9.67
C GLU A 387 -27.69 2.30 11.10
N ASP A 388 -28.64 2.51 12.00
CA ASP A 388 -28.39 2.86 13.40
C ASP A 388 -27.78 1.67 14.17
N TYR A 389 -26.71 1.91 14.94
CA TYR A 389 -25.98 0.89 15.70
C TYR A 389 -26.89 0.16 16.71
N GLU A 390 -27.95 0.82 17.18
CA GLU A 390 -28.96 0.25 18.08
C GLU A 390 -29.77 -0.86 17.40
N THR A 391 -30.10 -0.67 16.12
CA THR A 391 -30.83 -1.66 15.32
C THR A 391 -29.96 -2.88 15.06
N LEU A 392 -28.69 -2.66 14.68
CA LEU A 392 -27.72 -3.75 14.49
C LEU A 392 -27.48 -4.53 15.77
N THR A 393 -27.35 -3.85 16.91
CA THR A 393 -27.15 -4.51 18.21
C THR A 393 -28.36 -5.35 18.61
N THR A 394 -29.57 -4.81 18.44
CA THR A 394 -30.81 -5.54 18.73
C THR A 394 -30.97 -6.78 17.84
N ASN A 395 -30.64 -6.65 16.55
CA ASN A 395 -30.64 -7.77 15.61
C ASN A 395 -29.59 -8.83 15.99
N TRP A 396 -28.39 -8.40 16.35
CA TRP A 396 -27.31 -9.28 16.75
C TRP A 396 -27.70 -10.11 18.00
N LEU A 397 -28.22 -9.47 19.04
CA LEU A 397 -28.71 -10.14 20.26
C LEU A 397 -29.85 -11.13 19.99
N LYS A 398 -30.64 -10.89 18.94
CA LYS A 398 -31.74 -11.77 18.51
C LYS A 398 -31.25 -12.96 17.68
N TRP A 399 -30.15 -12.84 16.96
CA TRP A 399 -29.69 -13.84 16.00
C TRP A 399 -28.56 -14.73 16.55
N ASP A 400 -27.75 -14.21 17.47
CA ASP A 400 -26.70 -14.98 18.12
C ASP A 400 -27.28 -15.99 19.12
N ASN A 401 -26.85 -17.24 19.03
CA ASN A 401 -27.29 -18.34 19.91
C ASN A 401 -26.14 -18.88 20.78
N ASN A 402 -25.11 -18.07 21.00
CA ASN A 402 -24.01 -18.38 21.90
C ASN A 402 -24.09 -17.45 23.13
N ASP A 403 -24.26 -18.04 24.30
CA ASP A 403 -24.48 -17.30 25.54
C ASP A 403 -23.28 -16.44 25.95
N GLU A 404 -22.05 -16.87 25.64
CA GLU A 404 -20.83 -16.14 26.00
C GLU A 404 -20.70 -14.85 25.18
N SER A 405 -20.81 -14.96 23.86
CA SER A 405 -20.76 -13.78 22.98
C SER A 405 -21.94 -12.86 23.24
N ARG A 406 -23.12 -13.42 23.54
CA ARG A 406 -24.30 -12.62 23.87
C ARG A 406 -24.10 -11.79 25.12
N ALA A 407 -23.56 -12.41 26.18
CA ALA A 407 -23.22 -11.73 27.42
C ALA A 407 -22.23 -10.57 27.20
N GLU A 408 -21.25 -10.71 26.31
CA GLU A 408 -20.31 -9.61 25.99
C GLU A 408 -21.04 -8.36 25.44
N ILE A 409 -22.00 -8.55 24.53
CA ILE A 409 -22.73 -7.42 23.93
C ILE A 409 -23.75 -6.85 24.92
N GLU A 410 -24.41 -7.70 25.71
CA GLU A 410 -25.31 -7.24 26.78
C GLU A 410 -24.56 -6.43 27.84
N GLU A 411 -23.34 -6.83 28.20
CA GLU A 411 -22.50 -6.08 29.13
C GLU A 411 -22.15 -4.69 28.58
N LEU A 412 -21.74 -4.61 27.31
CA LEU A 412 -21.44 -3.33 26.65
C LEU A 412 -22.69 -2.44 26.52
N TRP A 413 -23.84 -3.05 26.24
CA TRP A 413 -25.14 -2.37 26.18
C TRP A 413 -25.53 -1.78 27.54
N ASN A 414 -25.41 -2.56 28.61
CA ASN A 414 -25.71 -2.12 29.97
C ASN A 414 -24.75 -1.03 30.46
N LYS A 415 -23.48 -1.10 30.07
CA LYS A 415 -22.46 -0.06 30.35
C LYS A 415 -22.67 1.21 29.51
N LYS A 416 -23.56 1.19 28.52
CA LYS A 416 -23.75 2.28 27.53
C LYS A 416 -22.45 2.68 26.83
N ASP A 417 -21.59 1.70 26.56
CA ASP A 417 -20.34 1.93 25.83
C ASP A 417 -20.61 1.98 24.32
N VAL A 418 -21.07 3.14 23.87
CA VAL A 418 -21.47 3.38 22.47
C VAL A 418 -20.29 3.22 21.51
N GLU A 419 -19.08 3.59 21.92
CA GLU A 419 -17.90 3.51 21.07
C GLU A 419 -17.49 2.05 20.83
N ALA A 420 -17.44 1.24 21.89
CA ALA A 420 -17.16 -0.18 21.78
C ALA A 420 -18.22 -0.91 20.93
N LEU A 421 -19.51 -0.63 21.16
CA LEU A 421 -20.61 -1.20 20.38
C LEU A 421 -20.52 -0.82 18.89
N LYS A 422 -20.28 0.46 18.57
CA LYS A 422 -20.09 0.88 17.18
C LYS A 422 -18.90 0.18 16.53
N SER A 423 -17.77 0.04 17.24
CA SER A 423 -16.58 -0.65 16.70
C SER A 423 -16.78 -2.14 16.40
N ARG A 424 -17.75 -2.78 17.08
CA ARG A 424 -18.09 -4.20 16.96
C ARG A 424 -19.25 -4.46 16.00
N MET A 425 -20.21 -3.54 15.89
CA MET A 425 -21.44 -3.69 15.10
C MET A 425 -21.39 -2.96 13.76
N CYS A 426 -20.84 -1.74 13.73
CA CYS A 426 -20.86 -0.88 12.55
C CYS A 426 -19.64 -1.15 11.67
N GLY A 427 -19.77 -2.10 10.75
CA GLY A 427 -18.76 -2.43 9.75
C GLY A 427 -19.00 -3.81 9.11
N LYS A 428 -18.09 -4.21 8.22
CA LYS A 428 -18.18 -5.47 7.46
C LYS A 428 -16.84 -6.20 7.48
N LEU A 429 -16.90 -7.52 7.64
CA LEU A 429 -15.81 -8.44 7.40
C LEU A 429 -15.49 -8.43 5.91
N SER A 430 -14.22 -8.22 5.60
CA SER A 430 -13.69 -8.27 4.24
C SER A 430 -12.63 -9.36 4.14
N PHE A 431 -12.61 -10.05 3.01
CA PHE A 431 -11.51 -10.93 2.66
C PHE A 431 -10.29 -10.05 2.35
N GLY A 432 -9.22 -10.21 3.13
CA GLY A 432 -7.92 -9.64 2.81
C GLY A 432 -7.16 -10.52 1.83
N THR A 433 -5.86 -10.26 1.68
CA THR A 433 -4.93 -10.97 0.76
C THR A 433 -4.91 -12.50 0.91
N ALA A 434 -5.47 -13.03 2.01
CA ALA A 434 -5.47 -14.46 2.30
C ALA A 434 -6.56 -14.85 3.32
N GLY A 435 -7.80 -14.38 3.13
CA GLY A 435 -8.96 -14.67 4.00
C GLY A 435 -9.41 -13.52 4.90
N VAL A 436 -10.53 -13.72 5.60
CA VAL A 436 -10.98 -12.82 6.68
C VAL A 436 -10.12 -13.07 7.93
N ARG A 437 -9.63 -12.02 8.60
CA ARG A 437 -8.90 -12.13 9.87
C ARG A 437 -9.26 -10.97 10.78
N THR A 438 -9.64 -11.30 12.01
CA THR A 438 -9.96 -10.31 13.04
C THR A 438 -9.97 -11.00 14.40
N LYS A 439 -10.13 -10.22 15.47
CA LYS A 439 -10.21 -10.71 16.85
C LYS A 439 -11.42 -11.63 17.02
N MET A 440 -11.24 -12.62 17.89
CA MET A 440 -12.32 -13.50 18.36
C MET A 440 -13.12 -12.80 19.47
N GLU A 441 -14.12 -12.01 19.08
CA GLU A 441 -14.98 -11.20 19.97
C GLU A 441 -16.41 -11.19 19.42
N ALA A 442 -17.39 -10.77 20.24
CA ALA A 442 -18.76 -10.60 19.79
C ALA A 442 -18.95 -9.40 18.83
N GLY A 443 -19.91 -9.49 17.90
CA GLY A 443 -20.28 -8.44 16.94
C GLY A 443 -20.05 -8.80 15.46
N PHE A 444 -20.64 -8.03 14.54
CA PHE A 444 -20.56 -8.26 13.09
C PHE A 444 -19.19 -7.95 12.46
N CYS A 445 -18.35 -7.15 13.13
CA CYS A 445 -16.98 -6.79 12.70
C CYS A 445 -15.89 -7.68 13.30
N ARG A 446 -16.28 -8.78 13.96
CA ARG A 446 -15.42 -9.72 14.68
C ARG A 446 -15.72 -11.14 14.24
N LEU A 447 -14.81 -12.07 14.48
CA LEU A 447 -15.08 -13.48 14.20
C LEU A 447 -15.65 -14.15 15.45
N ASN A 448 -16.80 -14.77 15.28
CA ASN A 448 -17.59 -15.47 16.29
C ASN A 448 -18.49 -16.49 15.57
N ASP A 449 -19.23 -17.29 16.34
CA ASP A 449 -20.09 -18.32 15.77
C ASP A 449 -21.09 -17.76 14.73
N LEU A 450 -21.78 -16.66 15.07
CA LEU A 450 -22.75 -16.02 14.17
C LEU A 450 -22.12 -15.61 12.83
N THR A 451 -20.98 -14.92 12.87
CA THR A 451 -20.31 -14.44 11.66
C THR A 451 -19.70 -15.58 10.83
N ILE A 452 -19.25 -16.66 11.45
CA ILE A 452 -18.84 -17.89 10.74
C ILE A 452 -20.02 -18.49 9.98
N LEU A 453 -21.18 -18.63 10.64
CA LEU A 453 -22.39 -19.14 10.00
C LEU A 453 -22.85 -18.25 8.83
N MET A 454 -22.82 -16.92 9.01
CA MET A 454 -23.13 -15.95 7.96
C MET A 454 -22.20 -16.08 6.76
N LEU A 455 -20.88 -16.06 6.99
CA LEU A 455 -19.87 -16.16 5.94
C LEU A 455 -19.96 -17.49 5.21
N THR A 456 -20.13 -18.60 5.93
CA THR A 456 -20.27 -19.91 5.29
C THR A 456 -21.57 -20.04 4.51
N ASN A 457 -22.67 -19.45 4.96
CA ASN A 457 -23.92 -19.44 4.19
C ASN A 457 -23.80 -18.62 2.89
N GLY A 458 -23.14 -17.45 2.97
CA GLY A 458 -22.77 -16.68 1.78
C GLY A 458 -21.88 -17.47 0.83
N PHE A 459 -20.93 -18.23 1.38
CA PHE A 459 -20.03 -19.09 0.59
C PHE A 459 -20.77 -20.23 -0.09
N ALA A 460 -21.60 -20.98 0.63
CA ALA A 460 -22.42 -22.06 0.07
C ALA A 460 -23.35 -21.58 -1.04
N THR A 461 -23.96 -20.40 -0.86
CA THR A 461 -24.85 -19.78 -1.86
C THR A 461 -24.07 -19.37 -3.11
N HIS A 462 -22.92 -18.72 -2.93
CA HIS A 462 -22.05 -18.32 -4.04
C HIS A 462 -21.55 -19.53 -4.85
N LEU A 463 -21.16 -20.60 -4.15
CA LEU A 463 -20.68 -21.83 -4.75
C LEU A 463 -21.77 -22.47 -5.63
N LYS A 464 -23.00 -22.59 -5.12
CA LYS A 464 -24.14 -23.07 -5.91
C LYS A 464 -24.43 -22.18 -7.12
N ASN A 465 -24.42 -20.86 -6.96
CA ASN A 465 -24.69 -19.95 -8.06
C ASN A 465 -23.64 -20.05 -9.17
N THR A 466 -22.36 -20.26 -8.80
CA THR A 466 -21.26 -20.38 -9.76
C THR A 466 -21.26 -21.74 -10.46
N CYS A 467 -21.68 -22.80 -9.77
CA CYS A 467 -21.74 -24.17 -10.29
C CYS A 467 -23.13 -24.54 -10.84
N ASN A 468 -23.99 -23.58 -11.20
CA ASN A 468 -25.35 -23.81 -11.71
C ASN A 468 -26.21 -24.77 -10.85
N GLY A 469 -26.05 -24.71 -9.53
CA GLY A 469 -26.76 -25.56 -8.56
C GLY A 469 -26.16 -26.95 -8.35
N GLN A 470 -25.07 -27.32 -9.04
CA GLN A 470 -24.42 -28.64 -8.98
C GLN A 470 -23.08 -28.61 -8.23
N SER A 471 -22.99 -27.88 -7.12
CA SER A 471 -21.75 -27.96 -6.31
C SER A 471 -21.60 -29.36 -5.71
N ASN A 472 -20.42 -29.94 -5.92
CA ASN A 472 -20.04 -31.29 -5.59
C ASN A 472 -19.46 -31.41 -4.18
N SER A 473 -18.44 -30.63 -3.82
CA SER A 473 -17.76 -30.81 -2.51
C SER A 473 -16.83 -29.68 -2.06
N VAL A 474 -16.58 -29.61 -0.75
CA VAL A 474 -15.64 -28.68 -0.10
C VAL A 474 -14.71 -29.43 0.88
N ALA A 475 -13.42 -29.10 0.88
CA ALA A 475 -12.47 -29.59 1.89
C ALA A 475 -12.28 -28.56 3.01
N ILE A 476 -12.41 -28.97 4.28
CA ILE A 476 -12.35 -28.10 5.46
C ILE A 476 -11.29 -28.57 6.43
N GLY A 477 -10.42 -27.65 6.87
CA GLY A 477 -9.43 -27.88 7.92
C GLY A 477 -9.31 -26.70 8.87
N TYR A 478 -8.53 -26.89 9.92
CA TYR A 478 -8.36 -25.89 10.98
C TYR A 478 -7.02 -26.05 11.70
N ASP A 479 -6.55 -24.97 12.33
CA ASP A 479 -5.33 -24.97 13.14
C ASP A 479 -5.62 -25.12 14.65
N GLY A 480 -4.57 -25.12 15.48
CA GLY A 480 -4.68 -25.30 16.93
C GLY A 480 -5.15 -24.07 17.72
N ARG A 481 -5.73 -23.04 17.09
CA ARG A 481 -6.23 -21.85 17.83
C ARG A 481 -7.54 -22.14 18.56
N HIS A 482 -7.84 -21.30 19.55
CA HIS A 482 -9.15 -21.32 20.20
C HIS A 482 -10.27 -21.15 19.16
N ASN A 483 -11.39 -21.83 19.38
CA ASN A 483 -12.56 -21.87 18.50
C ASN A 483 -12.37 -22.43 17.09
N SER A 484 -11.13 -22.66 16.61
CA SER A 484 -10.86 -23.16 15.25
C SER A 484 -11.59 -24.47 14.93
N GLU A 485 -11.55 -25.45 15.84
CA GLU A 485 -12.28 -26.72 15.68
C GLU A 485 -13.80 -26.53 15.64
N ARG A 486 -14.34 -25.72 16.56
CA ARG A 486 -15.77 -25.42 16.64
C ARG A 486 -16.26 -24.75 15.36
N TRP A 487 -15.54 -23.75 14.88
CA TRP A 487 -15.89 -23.01 13.68
C TRP A 487 -15.76 -23.83 12.40
N ALA A 488 -14.79 -24.75 12.33
CA ALA A 488 -14.72 -25.70 11.23
C ALA A 488 -15.93 -26.64 11.21
N LYS A 489 -16.39 -27.12 12.37
CA LYS A 489 -17.61 -27.93 12.49
C LYS A 489 -18.88 -27.15 12.16
N LEU A 490 -19.01 -25.90 12.62
CA LEU A 490 -20.13 -25.03 12.25
C LEU A 490 -20.17 -24.78 10.74
N ALA A 491 -19.02 -24.45 10.13
CA ALA A 491 -18.93 -24.26 8.69
C ALA A 491 -19.27 -25.55 7.93
N ALA A 492 -18.75 -26.70 8.35
CA ALA A 492 -19.10 -28.00 7.78
C ALA A 492 -20.62 -28.26 7.84
N ASN A 493 -21.25 -27.96 8.98
CA ASN A 493 -22.70 -28.11 9.15
C ASN A 493 -23.49 -27.24 8.16
N VAL A 494 -23.09 -25.98 7.96
CA VAL A 494 -23.72 -25.09 6.98
C VAL A 494 -23.63 -25.66 5.56
N PHE A 495 -22.47 -26.17 5.15
CA PHE A 495 -22.31 -26.76 3.81
C PHE A 495 -23.17 -28.02 3.62
N VAL A 496 -23.17 -28.95 4.58
CA VAL A 496 -23.96 -30.19 4.45
C VAL A 496 -25.47 -29.93 4.46
N ARG A 497 -25.96 -28.96 5.26
CA ARG A 497 -27.37 -28.53 5.25
C ARG A 497 -27.75 -27.81 3.95
N ASN A 498 -26.75 -27.30 3.22
CA ASN A 498 -26.92 -26.81 1.86
C ASN A 498 -26.73 -27.92 0.80
N GLY A 499 -26.64 -29.20 1.17
CA GLY A 499 -26.52 -30.30 0.22
C GLY A 499 -25.14 -30.38 -0.45
N ILE A 500 -24.12 -29.73 0.11
CA ILE A 500 -22.74 -29.75 -0.40
C ILE A 500 -21.97 -30.80 0.40
N LYS A 501 -21.27 -31.71 -0.28
CA LYS A 501 -20.42 -32.72 0.37
C LYS A 501 -19.23 -32.05 1.05
N VAL A 502 -18.87 -32.50 2.25
CA VAL A 502 -17.76 -31.93 3.03
C VAL A 502 -16.72 -33.00 3.36
N TYR A 503 -15.46 -32.71 3.06
CA TYR A 503 -14.32 -33.47 3.57
C TYR A 503 -13.70 -32.68 4.73
N LEU A 504 -13.88 -33.15 5.97
CA LEU A 504 -13.40 -32.48 7.18
C LEU A 504 -12.19 -33.23 7.77
N PHE A 505 -11.12 -32.52 8.09
CA PHE A 505 -10.00 -33.07 8.86
C PHE A 505 -10.42 -33.31 10.32
N SER A 506 -10.08 -34.46 10.89
CA SER A 506 -10.48 -34.81 12.27
C SER A 506 -9.67 -34.10 13.36
N LYS A 507 -8.49 -33.59 12.99
CA LYS A 507 -7.56 -32.90 13.89
C LYS A 507 -6.96 -31.67 13.21
N CYS A 508 -6.24 -30.87 13.99
CA CYS A 508 -5.49 -29.74 13.47
C CYS A 508 -4.56 -30.17 12.32
N CYS A 509 -4.60 -29.43 11.22
CA CYS A 509 -3.81 -29.73 10.03
C CYS A 509 -3.00 -28.52 9.55
N PRO A 510 -1.85 -28.73 8.88
CA PRO A 510 -1.14 -27.65 8.21
C PRO A 510 -2.01 -27.00 7.13
N THR A 511 -1.92 -25.67 6.98
CA THR A 511 -2.69 -24.92 5.98
C THR A 511 -2.54 -25.45 4.53
N PRO A 512 -1.34 -25.84 4.05
CA PRO A 512 -1.20 -26.38 2.69
C PRO A 512 -1.99 -27.67 2.45
N LEU A 513 -2.27 -28.44 3.50
CA LEU A 513 -2.97 -29.71 3.39
C LEU A 513 -4.42 -29.52 2.90
N VAL A 514 -5.10 -28.44 3.30
CA VAL A 514 -6.46 -28.13 2.82
C VAL A 514 -6.46 -27.78 1.34
N SER A 515 -5.48 -26.97 0.90
CA SER A 515 -5.29 -26.64 -0.52
C SER A 515 -5.03 -27.91 -1.35
N TYR A 516 -4.14 -28.78 -0.86
CA TYR A 516 -3.86 -30.08 -1.47
C TYR A 516 -5.09 -30.99 -1.52
N ALA A 517 -5.83 -31.12 -0.42
CA ALA A 517 -7.05 -31.90 -0.33
C ALA A 517 -8.12 -31.39 -1.31
N THR A 518 -8.26 -30.07 -1.47
CA THR A 518 -9.19 -29.45 -2.42
C THR A 518 -8.93 -29.96 -3.84
N ILE A 519 -7.66 -30.00 -4.25
CA ILE A 519 -7.26 -30.49 -5.57
C ILE A 519 -7.44 -32.02 -5.68
N ARG A 520 -6.97 -32.77 -4.68
CA ARG A 520 -6.95 -34.24 -4.73
C ARG A 520 -8.32 -34.89 -4.64
N PHE A 521 -9.25 -34.30 -3.88
CA PHE A 521 -10.64 -34.74 -3.85
C PHE A 521 -11.50 -34.11 -4.96
N ASN A 522 -10.90 -33.27 -5.83
CA ASN A 522 -11.59 -32.52 -6.87
C ASN A 522 -12.79 -31.73 -6.30
N CYS A 523 -12.56 -31.06 -5.16
CA CYS A 523 -13.53 -30.19 -4.52
C CYS A 523 -13.69 -28.89 -5.31
N ASP A 524 -14.88 -28.30 -5.25
CA ASP A 524 -15.14 -27.00 -5.87
C ASP A 524 -14.48 -25.87 -5.08
N ALA A 525 -14.27 -26.09 -3.78
CA ALA A 525 -13.67 -25.12 -2.89
C ALA A 525 -12.99 -25.77 -1.67
N GLY A 526 -12.22 -24.97 -0.95
CA GLY A 526 -11.62 -25.33 0.33
C GLY A 526 -11.82 -24.25 1.37
N LEU A 527 -11.76 -24.62 2.65
CA LEU A 527 -11.83 -23.70 3.78
C LEU A 527 -10.82 -24.09 4.87
N MET A 528 -9.97 -23.15 5.26
CA MET A 528 -9.08 -23.29 6.40
C MET A 528 -9.41 -22.25 7.47
N ILE A 529 -9.75 -22.70 8.67
CA ILE A 529 -9.91 -21.82 9.83
C ILE A 529 -8.54 -21.58 10.47
N THR A 530 -7.97 -20.40 10.24
CA THR A 530 -6.66 -19.99 10.78
C THR A 530 -6.37 -18.50 10.58
N ALA A 531 -5.81 -17.89 11.61
CA ALA A 531 -5.20 -16.55 11.54
C ALA A 531 -3.72 -16.58 11.08
N SER A 532 -3.14 -17.75 10.77
CA SER A 532 -1.74 -17.87 10.34
C SER A 532 -0.74 -17.36 11.40
N HIS A 533 0.01 -16.30 11.08
CA HIS A 533 1.01 -15.67 11.96
C HIS A 533 0.45 -14.51 12.80
N ASN A 534 -0.86 -14.22 12.70
CA ASN A 534 -1.50 -13.17 13.51
C ASN A 534 -1.49 -13.53 15.02
N PRO A 535 -1.65 -12.54 15.92
CA PRO A 535 -1.72 -12.76 17.37
C PRO A 535 -2.69 -13.86 17.77
N LYS A 536 -2.49 -14.49 18.95
CA LYS A 536 -3.31 -15.63 19.42
C LYS A 536 -4.80 -15.28 19.62
N GLN A 537 -5.10 -14.00 19.84
CA GLN A 537 -6.46 -13.47 20.02
C GLN A 537 -7.23 -13.36 18.70
N ASP A 538 -6.52 -13.42 17.57
CA ASP A 538 -7.12 -13.41 16.24
C ASP A 538 -7.38 -14.84 15.78
N ASN A 539 -8.40 -14.99 14.94
CA ASN A 539 -8.60 -16.18 14.12
C ASN A 539 -8.94 -15.75 12.69
N GLY A 540 -9.18 -16.70 11.78
CA GLY A 540 -9.39 -16.37 10.39
C GLY A 540 -10.17 -17.40 9.60
N TYR A 541 -10.72 -16.95 8.48
CA TYR A 541 -11.53 -17.73 7.55
C TYR A 541 -10.89 -17.63 6.16
N LYS A 542 -10.11 -18.64 5.78
CA LYS A 542 -9.38 -18.68 4.51
C LYS A 542 -10.09 -19.60 3.51
N ALA A 543 -10.62 -19.03 2.44
CA ALA A 543 -11.29 -19.77 1.39
C ALA A 543 -10.37 -20.03 0.19
N TYR A 544 -10.50 -21.21 -0.41
CA TYR A 544 -9.81 -21.66 -1.60
C TYR A 544 -10.83 -22.05 -2.67
N TRP A 545 -10.44 -22.02 -3.94
CA TRP A 545 -11.27 -22.47 -5.05
C TRP A 545 -10.80 -23.82 -5.62
N THR A 546 -11.38 -24.24 -6.74
CA THR A 546 -11.14 -25.53 -7.43
C THR A 546 -9.65 -25.87 -7.65
N ASN A 547 -8.82 -24.86 -7.89
CA ASN A 547 -7.38 -25.02 -8.15
C ASN A 547 -6.54 -25.09 -6.87
N GLY A 548 -7.17 -25.12 -5.69
CA GLY A 548 -6.48 -25.06 -4.39
C GLY A 548 -5.84 -23.70 -4.09
N ALA A 549 -5.96 -22.71 -4.96
CA ALA A 549 -5.49 -21.35 -4.70
C ALA A 549 -6.51 -20.58 -3.87
N GLN A 550 -6.03 -19.57 -3.15
CA GLN A 550 -6.90 -18.69 -2.36
C GLN A 550 -7.81 -17.87 -3.27
N ILE A 551 -9.04 -17.63 -2.83
CA ILE A 551 -9.99 -16.84 -3.61
C ILE A 551 -9.54 -15.38 -3.72
N LEU A 552 -9.84 -14.77 -4.87
CA LEU A 552 -9.67 -13.34 -5.16
C LEU A 552 -10.98 -12.81 -5.76
N ALA A 553 -11.05 -11.50 -6.00
CA ALA A 553 -12.15 -10.89 -6.74
C ALA A 553 -12.38 -11.60 -8.08
N PRO A 554 -13.63 -11.92 -8.44
CA PRO A 554 -14.88 -11.48 -7.79
C PRO A 554 -15.44 -12.42 -6.70
N HIS A 555 -14.84 -13.59 -6.47
CA HIS A 555 -15.40 -14.60 -5.55
C HIS A 555 -15.48 -14.11 -4.11
N ASP A 556 -14.42 -13.48 -3.62
CA ASP A 556 -14.33 -12.94 -2.26
C ASP A 556 -15.45 -11.92 -1.95
N SER A 557 -15.64 -10.96 -2.84
CA SER A 557 -16.56 -9.84 -2.73
C SER A 557 -18.00 -10.33 -2.80
N GLN A 558 -18.26 -11.32 -3.65
CA GLN A 558 -19.57 -11.91 -3.81
C GLN A 558 -19.99 -12.75 -2.59
N ILE A 559 -19.06 -13.50 -1.99
CA ILE A 559 -19.31 -14.25 -0.74
C ILE A 559 -19.68 -13.27 0.39
N CYS A 560 -18.91 -12.19 0.56
CA CYS A 560 -19.23 -11.15 1.54
C CYS A 560 -20.59 -10.52 1.27
N ARG A 561 -20.89 -10.13 0.02
CA ARG A 561 -22.18 -9.55 -0.34
C ARG A 561 -23.35 -10.46 0.06
N LEU A 562 -23.29 -11.75 -0.32
CA LEU A 562 -24.34 -12.73 -0.01
C LEU A 562 -24.47 -13.02 1.50
N ALA A 563 -23.36 -12.99 2.23
CA ALA A 563 -23.37 -13.13 3.69
C ALA A 563 -24.10 -11.95 4.37
N TYR A 564 -23.89 -10.72 3.88
CA TYR A 564 -24.56 -9.53 4.42
C TYR A 564 -25.99 -9.33 3.91
N GLU A 565 -26.37 -9.92 2.78
CA GLU A 565 -27.77 -9.94 2.33
C GLU A 565 -28.63 -10.88 3.18
N ASN A 566 -28.05 -11.95 3.72
CA ASN A 566 -28.73 -12.95 4.54
C ASN A 566 -28.06 -13.10 5.91
N MET A 567 -28.10 -12.03 6.71
CA MET A 567 -27.38 -11.98 7.99
C MET A 567 -27.96 -12.92 9.07
N LYS A 568 -29.22 -13.36 8.95
CA LYS A 568 -29.83 -14.27 9.91
C LYS A 568 -29.55 -15.73 9.50
N PRO A 569 -28.76 -16.50 10.27
CA PRO A 569 -28.57 -17.92 9.99
C PRO A 569 -29.87 -18.72 10.18
N LYS A 570 -29.99 -19.84 9.46
CA LYS A 570 -31.07 -20.80 9.72
C LYS A 570 -30.85 -21.47 11.08
N PRO A 571 -31.92 -21.80 11.84
CA PRO A 571 -31.78 -22.47 13.13
C PRO A 571 -30.97 -23.78 13.07
N GLU A 572 -31.15 -24.56 12.00
CA GLU A 572 -30.46 -25.83 11.75
C GLU A 572 -28.94 -25.71 11.61
N TYR A 573 -28.41 -24.51 11.34
CA TYR A 573 -26.97 -24.30 11.20
C TYR A 573 -26.23 -24.30 12.55
N TRP A 574 -26.93 -23.93 13.63
CA TRP A 574 -26.37 -23.90 14.99
C TRP A 574 -26.23 -25.29 15.60
N ASP A 575 -27.08 -26.23 15.20
CA ASP A 575 -27.09 -27.58 15.74
C ASP A 575 -26.11 -28.49 14.98
N ILE A 576 -25.00 -28.83 15.65
CA ILE A 576 -23.95 -29.71 15.14
C ILE A 576 -24.06 -31.16 15.65
N SER A 577 -25.11 -31.50 16.41
CA SER A 577 -25.25 -32.83 17.03
C SER A 577 -25.29 -33.96 15.99
N GLU A 578 -26.03 -33.74 14.89
CA GLU A 578 -26.18 -34.70 13.80
C GLU A 578 -25.04 -34.67 12.76
N LEU A 579 -24.09 -33.74 12.89
CA LEU A 579 -23.04 -33.52 11.87
C LEU A 579 -22.19 -34.78 11.65
N SER A 580 -21.79 -35.44 12.75
CA SER A 580 -20.91 -36.62 12.71
C SER A 580 -21.51 -37.83 11.98
N THR A 581 -22.85 -37.92 11.95
CA THR A 581 -23.60 -39.00 11.30
C THR A 581 -24.15 -38.60 9.93
N HIS A 582 -23.92 -37.37 9.48
CA HIS A 582 -24.50 -36.85 8.25
C HIS A 582 -23.87 -37.52 7.01
N PRO A 583 -24.67 -38.03 6.05
CA PRO A 583 -24.15 -38.81 4.91
C PRO A 583 -23.25 -38.03 3.95
N LEU A 584 -23.35 -36.69 3.94
CA LEU A 584 -22.50 -35.80 3.15
C LEU A 584 -21.19 -35.41 3.82
N LEU A 585 -20.97 -35.80 5.09
CA LEU A 585 -19.71 -35.57 5.78
C LEU A 585 -18.77 -36.78 5.59
N HIS A 586 -17.57 -36.50 5.13
CA HIS A 586 -16.50 -37.49 4.95
C HIS A 586 -15.23 -37.02 5.66
N SER A 587 -14.40 -37.97 6.09
CA SER A 587 -13.07 -37.65 6.63
C SER A 587 -12.12 -37.28 5.50
N ALA A 588 -11.35 -36.21 5.70
CA ALA A 588 -10.25 -35.80 4.82
C ALA A 588 -8.91 -36.49 5.19
N ASP A 589 -8.85 -37.23 6.30
CA ASP A 589 -7.60 -37.69 6.90
C ASP A 589 -6.80 -38.65 6.02
N CYS A 590 -7.47 -39.39 5.13
CA CYS A 590 -6.84 -40.33 4.21
C CYS A 590 -5.87 -39.66 3.20
N ILE A 591 -5.91 -38.33 3.09
CA ILE A 591 -5.00 -37.56 2.23
C ILE A 591 -3.69 -37.17 2.93
N MET A 592 -3.63 -37.23 4.27
CA MET A 592 -2.45 -36.81 5.03
C MET A 592 -1.19 -37.58 4.65
N GLU A 593 -1.29 -38.91 4.61
CA GLU A 593 -0.15 -39.77 4.29
C GLU A 593 0.34 -39.52 2.85
N LYS A 594 -0.58 -39.36 1.90
CA LYS A 594 -0.25 -39.04 0.50
C LYS A 594 0.46 -37.69 0.37
N TYR A 595 0.00 -36.68 1.10
CA TYR A 595 0.62 -35.36 1.11
C TYR A 595 2.09 -35.45 1.56
N PHE A 596 2.36 -36.09 2.70
CA PHE A 596 3.72 -36.18 3.23
C PHE A 596 4.63 -37.06 2.37
N ILE A 597 4.10 -38.11 1.75
CA ILE A 597 4.86 -38.91 0.77
C ILE A 597 5.28 -38.05 -0.43
N GLU A 598 4.36 -37.28 -1.01
CA GLU A 598 4.68 -36.41 -2.16
C GLU A 598 5.61 -35.26 -1.78
N GLU A 599 5.44 -34.68 -0.59
CA GLU A 599 6.34 -33.65 -0.06
C GLU A 599 7.79 -34.18 0.05
N LEU A 600 7.97 -35.41 0.53
CA LEU A 600 9.29 -36.06 0.61
C LEU A 600 9.97 -36.23 -0.76
N PHE A 601 9.21 -36.43 -1.84
CA PHE A 601 9.77 -36.49 -3.21
C PHE A 601 10.22 -35.12 -3.74
N LEU A 602 9.63 -34.03 -3.25
CA LEU A 602 9.94 -32.65 -3.65
C LEU A 602 11.07 -32.03 -2.80
N CYS A 603 11.35 -32.59 -1.61
CA CYS A 603 12.46 -32.20 -0.77
C CYS A 603 13.79 -32.77 -1.29
N HIS A 604 14.52 -31.99 -2.08
CA HIS A 604 15.83 -32.38 -2.64
C HIS A 604 17.02 -32.27 -1.67
N TYR A 605 16.79 -31.84 -0.44
CA TYR A 605 17.81 -31.77 0.62
C TYR A 605 17.39 -32.74 1.73
N LYS A 606 18.16 -33.80 1.92
CA LYS A 606 18.00 -34.77 3.01
C LYS A 606 18.88 -34.38 4.19
#